data_AF-A0A521DC74-F1
#
_entry.id   AF-A0A521DC74-F1
#
_cell.length_a   1.000
_cell.length_b   1.000
_cell.length_c   1.000
_cell.angle_alpha   90.00
_cell.angle_beta   90.00
_cell.angle_gamma   90.00
#
_symmetry.space_group_name_H-M   'P 1'
#
loop_
_entity.id
_entity.type
_entity.pdbx_description
1 polymer ?
#
loop_
_entity_poly.entity_id
_entity_poly.type
_entity_poly.pdbx_seq_one_letter_code
_entity_poly.pdbx_strand_id
1 'polypeptide(L)'
;MIWTVELAATLDDAPFPATREELIEWAERNGAPQQVLDNLYDLEEIEEGEDVIYEDMEDIWPDYIGKEDFFHNEQDEGFDYDDV
;
A
#
# COMPACT_ATOMS: atom_id res chain seq x y z
N MET A 1 -11.33 2.33 -2.43
CA MET A 1 -9.89 2.18 -2.17
C MET A 1 -9.03 3.24 -2.84
N ILE A 2 -8.13 3.88 -2.08
CA ILE A 2 -7.12 4.85 -2.56
C ILE A 2 -5.77 4.47 -1.95
N TRP A 3 -4.93 3.75 -2.68
CA TRP A 3 -3.58 3.38 -2.22
C TRP A 3 -2.49 4.27 -2.82
N THR A 4 -1.43 4.47 -2.05
CA THR A 4 -0.17 5.08 -2.50
C THR A 4 0.99 4.24 -2.02
N VAL A 5 2.15 4.38 -2.64
CA VAL A 5 3.38 3.69 -2.21
C VAL A 5 3.76 3.98 -0.76
N GLU A 6 3.44 5.16 -0.23
CA GLU A 6 3.67 5.50 1.18
C GLU A 6 2.70 4.78 2.14
N LEU A 7 1.46 4.54 1.72
CA LEU A 7 0.48 3.77 2.49
C LEU A 7 0.81 2.27 2.44
N ALA A 8 1.18 1.78 1.26
CA ALA A 8 1.72 0.45 1.09
C ALA A 8 2.98 0.22 1.95
N ALA A 9 3.86 1.22 2.00
CA ALA A 9 5.07 1.19 2.81
C ALA A 9 4.80 0.96 4.29
N THR A 10 3.67 1.46 4.81
CA THR A 10 3.31 1.23 6.20
C THR A 10 2.88 -0.20 6.46
N LEU A 11 2.25 -0.89 5.51
CA LEU A 11 1.89 -2.30 5.65
C LEU A 11 3.05 -3.25 5.34
N ASP A 12 4.07 -2.80 4.63
CA ASP A 12 5.32 -3.55 4.34
C ASP A 12 6.01 -4.08 5.62
N ASP A 13 5.86 -3.38 6.75
CA ASP A 13 6.37 -3.78 8.07
C ASP A 13 5.38 -4.67 8.87
N ALA A 14 4.19 -4.94 8.33
CA ALA A 14 3.19 -5.80 8.96
C ALA A 14 3.62 -7.28 8.93
N PRO A 15 3.16 -8.10 9.89
CA PRO A 15 3.57 -9.49 10.02
C PRO A 15 2.85 -10.40 9.03
N PHE A 16 3.14 -10.25 7.73
CA PHE A 16 2.62 -11.16 6.71
C PHE A 16 3.17 -12.60 6.87
N PRO A 17 2.38 -13.63 6.46
CA PRO A 17 1.00 -13.57 5.97
C PRO A 17 0.00 -13.26 7.09
N ALA A 18 -0.96 -12.38 6.81
CA ALA A 18 -1.92 -11.88 7.80
C ALA A 18 -3.31 -11.68 7.17
N THR A 19 -4.37 -11.79 7.98
CA THR A 19 -5.73 -11.46 7.53
C THR A 19 -5.98 -9.96 7.55
N ARG A 20 -7.03 -9.51 6.85
CA ARG A 20 -7.49 -8.11 6.89
C ARG A 20 -7.62 -7.59 8.32
N GLU A 21 -8.28 -8.35 9.20
CA GLU A 21 -8.49 -7.95 10.60
C GLU A 21 -7.16 -7.78 11.34
N GLU A 22 -6.21 -8.70 11.16
CA GLU A 22 -4.88 -8.61 11.76
C GLU A 22 -4.11 -7.38 11.25
N LEU A 23 -4.24 -7.05 9.96
CA LEU A 23 -3.64 -5.86 9.36
C LEU A 23 -4.27 -4.57 9.91
N ILE A 24 -5.59 -4.54 10.13
CA ILE A 24 -6.30 -3.41 10.74
C ILE A 24 -5.81 -3.22 12.18
N GLU A 25 -5.79 -4.27 12.99
CA GLU A 25 -5.30 -4.21 14.38
C GLU A 25 -3.84 -3.75 14.46
N TRP A 26 -3.00 -4.25 13.54
CA TRP A 26 -1.61 -3.82 13.44
C TRP A 26 -1.50 -2.34 13.05
N ALA A 27 -2.28 -1.89 12.06
CA ALA A 27 -2.32 -0.51 11.60
C ALA A 27 -2.78 0.46 12.71
N GLU A 28 -3.84 0.12 13.46
CA GLU A 28 -4.29 0.90 14.60
C GLU A 28 -3.23 0.97 15.71
N ARG A 29 -2.57 -0.16 16.01
CA ARG A 29 -1.55 -0.24 17.05
C ARG A 29 -0.28 0.54 16.73
N ASN A 30 0.14 0.53 15.46
CA ASN A 30 1.32 1.26 15.00
C ASN A 30 1.02 2.74 14.69
N GLY A 31 -0.25 3.15 14.74
CA GLY A 31 -0.66 4.51 14.43
C GLY A 31 -0.55 4.83 12.94
N ALA A 32 -0.88 3.86 12.09
CA ALA A 32 -0.92 4.03 10.64
C ALA A 32 -1.93 5.13 10.24
N PRO A 33 -1.72 5.76 9.07
CA PRO A 33 -2.65 6.78 8.56
C PRO A 33 -4.08 6.24 8.46
N GLN A 34 -5.08 7.07 8.76
CA GLN A 34 -6.50 6.70 8.64
C GLN A 34 -6.85 6.17 7.24
N GLN A 35 -6.20 6.69 6.20
CA GLN A 35 -6.37 6.21 4.83
C GLN A 35 -6.02 4.71 4.66
N VAL A 36 -5.04 4.18 5.41
CA VAL A 36 -4.71 2.74 5.40
C VAL A 36 -5.87 1.93 5.98
N LEU A 37 -6.44 2.39 7.09
CA LEU A 37 -7.56 1.73 7.74
C LEU A 37 -8.81 1.76 6.86
N ASP A 38 -9.17 2.92 6.31
CA ASP A 38 -10.30 3.07 5.37
C ASP A 38 -10.15 2.14 4.16
N ASN A 39 -8.93 2.03 3.62
CA ASN A 39 -8.63 1.09 2.54
C ASN A 39 -8.81 -0.37 3.00
N LEU A 40 -8.24 -0.76 4.13
CA LEU A 40 -8.40 -2.12 4.64
C LEU A 40 -9.88 -2.46 4.89
N TYR A 41 -10.69 -1.54 5.41
CA TYR A 41 -12.14 -1.73 5.53
C TYR A 41 -12.84 -1.85 4.17
N ASP A 42 -12.43 -1.06 3.17
CA ASP A 42 -12.92 -1.20 1.79
C ASP A 42 -12.61 -2.59 1.20
N LEU A 43 -11.52 -3.28 1.59
CA LEU A 43 -11.26 -4.66 1.15
C LEU A 43 -12.40 -5.60 1.53
N GLU A 44 -12.95 -5.45 2.74
CA GLU A 44 -14.04 -6.29 3.23
C GLU A 44 -15.28 -6.21 2.33
N GLU A 45 -15.56 -5.00 1.85
CA GLU A 45 -16.72 -4.73 0.99
C GLU A 45 -16.50 -5.31 -0.42
N ILE A 46 -15.24 -5.41 -0.86
CA ILE A 46 -14.87 -5.97 -2.16
C ILE A 46 -14.81 -7.51 -2.12
N GLU A 47 -14.35 -8.10 -1.03
CA GLU A 47 -14.06 -9.55 -0.92
C GLU A 47 -15.16 -10.34 -0.18
N GLU A 48 -16.42 -9.89 -0.25
CA GLU A 48 -17.64 -10.56 0.27
C GLU A 48 -17.44 -11.41 1.55
N GLY A 49 -16.72 -10.89 2.54
CA GLY A 49 -16.57 -11.52 3.86
C GLY A 49 -15.72 -12.78 3.92
N GLU A 50 -14.79 -13.02 2.98
CA GLU A 50 -13.81 -14.10 3.12
C GLU A 50 -12.63 -13.69 4.02
N ASP A 51 -12.20 -14.62 4.89
CA ASP A 51 -10.92 -14.60 5.60
C ASP A 51 -9.78 -14.81 4.57
N VAL A 52 -9.56 -13.81 3.72
CA VAL A 52 -8.45 -13.80 2.77
C VAL A 52 -7.17 -13.54 3.56
N ILE A 53 -6.21 -14.43 3.36
CA ILE A 53 -4.85 -14.29 3.91
C ILE A 53 -4.06 -13.58 2.83
N TYR A 54 -3.57 -12.38 3.13
CA TYR A 54 -2.67 -11.66 2.25
C TYR A 54 -1.24 -12.09 2.57
N GLU A 55 -0.47 -12.46 1.56
CA GLU A 55 0.95 -12.81 1.71
C GLU A 55 1.83 -11.56 1.66
N ASP A 56 1.40 -10.51 0.96
CA ASP A 56 2.12 -9.25 0.82
C ASP A 56 1.21 -8.12 0.27
N MET A 57 1.82 -6.96 0.00
CA MET A 57 1.10 -5.79 -0.49
C MET A 57 0.57 -5.96 -1.92
N GLU A 58 1.15 -6.84 -2.74
CA GLU A 58 0.68 -7.07 -4.10
C GLU A 58 -0.69 -7.78 -4.10
N ASP A 59 -0.96 -8.61 -3.10
CA ASP A 59 -2.27 -9.23 -2.90
C ASP A 59 -3.36 -8.20 -2.52
N ILE A 60 -3.00 -7.19 -1.72
CA ILE A 60 -3.93 -6.13 -1.29
C ILE A 60 -4.14 -5.09 -2.39
N TRP A 61 -3.07 -4.73 -3.08
CA TRP A 61 -3.07 -3.74 -4.14
C TRP A 61 -2.30 -4.27 -5.36
N PRO A 62 -3.01 -4.83 -6.35
CA PRO A 62 -2.37 -5.44 -7.52
C PRO A 62 -1.67 -4.44 -8.45
N ASP A 63 -1.89 -3.14 -8.25
CA ASP A 63 -1.20 -2.05 -8.96
C ASP A 63 -0.04 -1.47 -8.14
N TYR A 64 0.39 -2.17 -7.08
CA TYR A 64 1.52 -1.75 -6.25
C TYR A 64 2.81 -1.79 -7.06
N ILE A 65 3.16 -0.63 -7.62
CA ILE A 65 4.51 -0.35 -8.10
C ILE A 65 5.43 -0.28 -6.89
N GLY A 66 6.15 -1.37 -6.61
CA GLY A 66 7.02 -1.48 -5.43
C GLY A 66 7.92 -0.26 -5.24
N LYS A 67 8.28 0.06 -3.99
CA LYS A 67 9.09 1.25 -3.65
C LYS A 67 10.32 1.43 -4.54
N GLU A 68 10.96 0.34 -4.98
CA GLU A 68 12.16 0.38 -5.84
C GLU A 68 11.91 0.99 -7.23
N ASP A 69 10.68 0.91 -7.74
CA ASP A 69 10.27 1.45 -9.04
C ASP A 69 9.85 2.94 -8.93
N PHE A 70 9.26 3.34 -7.80
CA PHE A 70 8.82 4.72 -7.56
C PHE A 70 10.00 5.71 -7.48
N PHE A 71 11.11 5.32 -6.84
CA PHE A 71 12.31 6.17 -6.74
C PHE A 71 13.19 6.16 -8.00
N HIS A 72 12.95 5.25 -8.95
CA HIS A 72 13.75 5.19 -10.19
C HIS A 72 13.27 6.14 -11.30
N ASN A 73 12.10 6.76 -11.17
CA ASN A 73 11.55 7.65 -12.19
C ASN A 73 11.68 9.16 -11.87
N GLU A 74 12.23 9.54 -10.73
CA GLU A 74 12.47 10.97 -10.38
C GLU A 74 13.88 11.48 -10.74
N GLN A 75 14.69 10.72 -11.49
CA GLN A 75 16.05 11.16 -11.89
C GLN A 75 16.27 11.48 -13.38
N ASP A 76 15.29 11.32 -14.28
CA ASP A 76 15.55 11.49 -15.73
C ASP A 76 14.64 12.48 -16.50
N GLU A 77 13.97 13.41 -15.81
CA GLU A 77 13.39 14.59 -16.47
C GLU A 77 14.05 15.88 -15.97
N GLY A 78 15.38 15.92 -16.11
CA GLY A 78 16.08 17.19 -16.17
C GLY A 78 15.51 17.99 -17.34
N PHE A 79 14.64 18.96 -17.05
CA PHE A 79 14.23 19.98 -17.99
C PHE A 79 15.50 20.57 -18.63
N ASP A 80 15.78 20.21 -19.87
CA ASP A 80 16.88 20.75 -20.64
C ASP A 80 16.54 22.21 -20.96
N TYR A 81 17.04 23.12 -20.13
CA TYR A 81 16.92 24.57 -20.31
C TYR A 81 17.92 25.10 -21.37
N ASP A 82 18.48 24.25 -22.24
CA ASP A 82 19.52 24.67 -23.19
C ASP A 82 19.01 25.00 -24.62
N ASP A 83 17.69 25.04 -24.85
CA ASP A 83 17.15 25.60 -26.11
C ASP A 83 16.78 27.09 -25.92
N VAL A 84 17.81 27.94 -25.90
CA VAL A 84 17.75 29.43 -26.00
C VAL A 84 18.36 29.94 -27.30
#